data_AF-A0A7V8V1S0-F1
#
_entry.id   AF-A0A7V8V1S0-F1
#
_cell.length_a   1.000
_cell.length_b   1.000
_cell.length_c   1.000
_cell.angle_alpha   90.00
_cell.angle_beta   90.00
_cell.angle_gamma   90.00
#
_symmetry.space_group_name_H-M   'P 1'
#
loop_
_entity.id
_entity.type
_entity.pdbx_description
1 polymer ?
#
loop_
_entity_poly.entity_id
_entity_poly.type
_entity_poly.pdbx_seq_one_letter_code
_entity_poly.pdbx_strand_id
1 'polypeptide(L)'
;MNLTQVITILSITAAVFTVMGIGGTARYLNWISREVDAGLLKLGIRVLMPCFIFVKVVGNPAFDEAANVYLPPVWGFIAVALGCFVAYSWARGTGSRLGFDHPDKVHSFAVCIGIFNYGFIPIPLIQEIFGERALGVLFLHNVGVELGIWTIGVSLASGGLTKGWWKNVLNPPSLTIMLSLFINEMGLADQVPEFVTQITGILASAAIPMMMLLIGATFYDQIFHADVQDDNSSAWPTYISAVMLRLLLLPILFLLAALCLPISLELKQVAAIQAAMPAAVFPIVLTKHYGGDPRTALRVVMASTVVGFVTIPIWISTGIAWLGLESTVLHQTTQEVTVAPQLEPLEQAIHVAGISVRTNNRKEMNLETGQIPKLYQKYETDNIDSLIVDPIEPKQRIAVYADYESDQSSEFTMLLGRKISSEAEIPDQLDKVRIHKGNYLHFVGEGEMPQAVIETWKEIWSFFEEDTTYTRTFEADFEIYDEASPKRVDIFIAVE
;
A
#
# COMPACT_ATOMS: atom_id res chain seq x y z
N MET A 1 14.57 -17.17 -3.13
CA MET A 1 13.11 -16.97 -3.26
C MET A 1 12.35 -18.29 -3.43
N ASN A 2 11.29 -18.51 -2.64
CA ASN A 2 10.45 -19.73 -2.72
C ASN A 2 9.27 -19.55 -3.70
N LEU A 3 8.59 -20.64 -4.07
CA LEU A 3 7.48 -20.61 -5.03
C LEU A 3 6.32 -19.70 -4.56
N THR A 4 6.02 -19.74 -3.26
CA THR A 4 4.95 -18.93 -2.65
C THR A 4 5.21 -17.43 -2.86
N GLN A 5 6.42 -16.94 -2.60
CA GLN A 5 6.79 -15.54 -2.82
C GLN A 5 6.63 -15.12 -4.28
N VAL A 6 6.98 -15.99 -5.23
CA VAL A 6 6.79 -15.71 -6.67
C VAL A 6 5.31 -15.55 -6.98
N ILE A 7 4.48 -16.45 -6.45
CA ILE A 7 3.03 -16.40 -6.62
C ILE A 7 2.47 -15.11 -5.99
N THR A 8 2.90 -14.73 -4.79
CA THR A 8 2.50 -13.48 -4.14
C THR A 8 2.83 -12.26 -5.00
N ILE A 9 4.06 -12.16 -5.52
CA ILE A 9 4.46 -11.05 -6.40
C ILE A 9 3.61 -11.01 -7.68
N LEU A 10 3.34 -12.17 -8.28
CA LEU A 10 2.47 -12.28 -9.44
C LEU A 10 1.05 -11.83 -9.12
N SER A 11 0.49 -12.24 -7.99
CA SER A 11 -0.86 -11.86 -7.54
C SER A 11 -0.98 -10.36 -7.28
N ILE A 12 -0.03 -9.75 -6.55
CA ILE A 12 0.02 -8.30 -6.32
C ILE A 12 0.08 -7.55 -7.65
N THR A 13 0.96 -7.99 -8.55
CA THR A 13 1.14 -7.35 -9.85
C THR A 13 -0.11 -7.51 -10.73
N ALA A 14 -0.75 -8.69 -10.70
CA ALA A 14 -2.00 -8.94 -11.41
C ALA A 14 -3.15 -8.09 -10.87
N ALA A 15 -3.24 -7.87 -9.55
CA ALA A 15 -4.23 -6.99 -8.95
C ALA A 15 -4.06 -5.54 -9.44
N VAL A 16 -2.82 -5.04 -9.46
CA VAL A 16 -2.48 -3.71 -9.98
C VAL A 16 -2.94 -3.55 -11.43
N PHE A 17 -2.64 -4.53 -12.28
CA PHE A 17 -3.04 -4.52 -13.68
C PHE A 17 -4.54 -4.72 -13.88
N THR A 18 -5.22 -5.44 -12.99
CA THR A 18 -6.67 -5.61 -13.04
C THR A 18 -7.38 -4.28 -12.80
N VAL A 19 -6.96 -3.51 -11.78
CA VAL A 19 -7.51 -2.17 -11.53
C VAL A 19 -7.25 -1.24 -12.71
N MET A 20 -6.06 -1.29 -13.31
CA MET A 20 -5.78 -0.56 -14.55
C MET A 20 -6.67 -1.03 -15.72
N GLY A 21 -6.93 -2.34 -15.85
CA GLY A 21 -7.85 -2.89 -16.85
C GLY A 21 -9.29 -2.41 -16.66
N ILE A 22 -9.75 -2.26 -15.41
CA ILE A 22 -11.05 -1.65 -15.08
C ILE A 22 -11.07 -0.20 -15.54
N GLY A 23 -9.99 0.57 -15.32
CA GLY A 23 -9.86 1.94 -15.83
C GLY A 23 -9.91 2.01 -17.37
N GLY A 24 -9.25 1.07 -18.05
CA GLY A 24 -9.32 0.94 -19.51
C GLY A 24 -10.73 0.59 -20.00
N THR A 25 -11.44 -0.27 -19.29
CA THR A 25 -12.85 -0.60 -19.57
C THR A 25 -13.75 0.61 -19.34
N ALA A 26 -13.54 1.36 -18.27
CA ALA A 26 -14.28 2.59 -17.99
C ALA A 26 -14.05 3.65 -19.10
N ARG A 27 -12.84 3.70 -19.69
CA ARG A 27 -12.59 4.51 -20.90
C ARG A 27 -13.34 3.98 -22.12
N TYR A 28 -13.30 2.67 -22.37
CA TYR A 28 -14.02 2.05 -23.49
C TYR A 28 -15.53 2.32 -23.42
N LEU A 29 -16.11 2.25 -22.22
CA LEU A 29 -17.52 2.56 -21.94
C LEU A 29 -17.81 4.06 -21.84
N ASN A 30 -16.79 4.91 -22.01
CA ASN A 30 -16.86 6.37 -21.91
C ASN A 30 -17.35 6.91 -20.54
N TRP A 31 -17.15 6.16 -19.45
CA TRP A 31 -17.39 6.61 -18.06
C TRP A 31 -16.31 7.58 -17.60
N ILE A 32 -15.07 7.33 -18.02
CA ILE A 32 -13.95 8.27 -17.91
C ILE A 32 -13.72 8.80 -19.32
N SER A 33 -14.16 10.02 -19.60
CA SER A 33 -13.99 10.68 -20.90
C SER A 33 -12.65 11.44 -20.96
N ARG A 34 -12.13 11.76 -22.15
CA ARG A 34 -10.79 12.37 -22.28
C ARG A 34 -10.72 13.78 -21.67
N GLU A 35 -11.87 14.44 -21.60
CA GLU A 35 -12.02 15.78 -21.04
C GLU A 35 -11.75 15.80 -19.53
N VAL A 36 -11.98 14.68 -18.81
CA VAL A 36 -11.78 14.63 -17.36
C VAL A 36 -10.34 14.29 -16.95
N ASP A 37 -9.50 13.79 -17.87
CA ASP A 37 -8.13 13.34 -17.59
C ASP A 37 -7.30 14.40 -16.87
N ALA A 38 -7.30 15.63 -17.42
CA ALA A 38 -6.54 16.73 -16.86
C ALA A 38 -7.08 17.16 -15.49
N GLY A 39 -8.39 17.02 -15.26
CA GLY A 39 -9.03 17.31 -13.98
C GLY A 39 -8.63 16.28 -12.92
N LEU A 40 -8.78 14.99 -13.22
CA LEU A 40 -8.42 13.88 -12.33
C LEU A 40 -6.93 13.88 -12.01
N LEU A 41 -6.07 14.12 -13.00
CA LEU A 41 -4.63 14.22 -12.79
C LEU A 41 -4.27 15.38 -11.86
N LYS A 42 -4.87 16.56 -12.05
CA LYS A 42 -4.65 17.72 -11.18
C LYS A 42 -5.13 17.46 -9.75
N LEU A 43 -6.31 16.86 -9.58
CA LEU A 43 -6.84 16.51 -8.27
C LEU A 43 -5.91 15.51 -7.57
N GLY A 44 -5.48 14.47 -8.29
CA GLY A 44 -4.56 13.45 -7.79
C GLY A 44 -3.23 14.05 -7.35
N ILE A 45 -2.59 14.86 -8.18
CA ILE A 45 -1.26 15.40 -7.87
C ILE A 45 -1.32 16.55 -6.86
N ARG A 46 -2.35 17.39 -6.87
CA ARG A 46 -2.40 18.61 -6.03
C ARG A 46 -3.07 18.41 -4.67
N VAL A 47 -3.85 17.35 -4.50
CA VAL A 47 -4.61 17.10 -3.27
C VAL A 47 -4.34 15.69 -2.75
N LEU A 48 -4.71 14.66 -3.51
CA LEU A 48 -4.69 13.29 -2.97
C LEU A 48 -3.28 12.78 -2.69
N MET A 49 -2.34 13.01 -3.60
CA MET A 49 -0.95 12.58 -3.46
C MET A 49 -0.24 13.30 -2.30
N PRO A 50 -0.37 14.64 -2.12
CA PRO A 50 0.06 15.31 -0.89
C PRO A 50 -0.49 14.67 0.39
N CYS A 51 -1.80 14.42 0.48
CA CYS A 51 -2.37 13.77 1.65
C CYS A 51 -1.82 12.36 1.86
N PHE A 52 -1.66 11.60 0.78
CA PHE A 52 -1.10 10.25 0.83
C PHE A 52 0.38 10.24 1.27
N ILE A 53 1.20 11.14 0.74
CA ILE A 53 2.60 11.33 1.16
C ILE A 53 2.64 11.72 2.64
N PHE A 54 1.80 12.67 3.07
CA PHE A 54 1.78 13.11 4.46
C PHE A 54 1.54 11.94 5.41
N VAL A 55 0.50 11.14 5.15
CA VAL A 55 0.13 9.96 5.97
C VAL A 55 1.25 8.92 6.01
N LYS A 56 2.02 8.74 4.91
CA LYS A 56 3.04 7.69 4.81
C LYS A 56 4.45 8.13 5.20
N VAL A 57 4.71 9.43 5.34
CA VAL A 57 6.03 9.99 5.65
C VAL A 57 6.11 10.50 7.08
N VAL A 58 5.06 11.15 7.60
CA VAL A 58 5.08 11.64 8.99
C VAL A 58 5.11 10.45 9.95
N GLY A 59 6.05 10.46 10.88
CA GLY A 59 6.23 9.36 11.85
C GLY A 59 6.81 8.08 11.26
N ASN A 60 7.26 8.07 10.01
CA ASN A 60 7.83 6.88 9.38
C ASN A 60 9.27 6.61 9.88
N PRO A 61 9.53 5.49 10.58
CA PRO A 61 10.83 5.21 11.19
C PRO A 61 11.92 4.83 10.18
N ALA A 62 11.64 4.79 8.88
CA ALA A 62 12.69 4.71 7.86
C ALA A 62 13.60 5.95 7.89
N PHE A 63 13.08 7.11 8.29
CA PHE A 63 13.81 8.37 8.27
C PHE A 63 14.66 8.64 9.52
N ASP A 64 14.63 7.75 10.51
CA ASP A 64 15.56 7.79 11.64
C ASP A 64 17.00 7.51 11.18
N GLU A 65 17.14 6.80 10.06
CA GLU A 65 18.41 6.57 9.39
C GLU A 65 18.72 7.69 8.39
N ALA A 66 19.76 8.48 8.66
CA ALA A 66 20.15 9.59 7.78
C ALA A 66 20.34 9.16 6.31
N ALA A 67 20.84 7.94 6.07
CA ALA A 67 21.01 7.37 4.72
C ALA A 67 19.71 7.37 3.90
N ASN A 68 18.57 7.14 4.56
CA ASN A 68 17.24 7.16 3.94
C ASN A 68 16.74 8.58 3.64
N VAL A 69 17.45 9.64 4.04
CA VAL A 69 17.09 11.04 3.72
C VAL A 69 17.84 11.54 2.49
N TYR A 70 19.15 11.29 2.38
CA TYR A 70 19.96 11.89 1.30
C TYR A 70 20.22 10.97 0.11
N LEU A 71 20.31 9.65 0.28
CA LEU A 71 20.60 8.73 -0.82
C LEU A 71 19.43 8.54 -1.80
N PRO A 72 18.16 8.45 -1.38
CA PRO A 72 17.06 8.18 -2.32
C PRO A 72 16.90 9.24 -3.41
N PRO A 73 16.93 10.56 -3.12
CA PRO A 73 16.88 11.58 -4.18
C PRO A 73 18.09 11.51 -5.12
N VAL A 74 19.28 11.22 -4.58
CA VAL A 74 20.49 11.07 -5.40
C VAL A 74 20.34 9.87 -6.34
N TRP A 75 19.83 8.75 -5.83
CA TRP A 75 19.55 7.56 -6.63
C TRP A 75 18.55 7.85 -7.76
N GLY A 76 17.42 8.47 -7.44
CA GLY A 76 16.39 8.82 -8.44
C GLY A 76 16.92 9.74 -9.53
N PHE A 77 17.71 10.75 -9.15
CA PHE A 77 18.35 11.65 -10.11
C PHE A 77 19.35 10.91 -11.01
N ILE A 78 20.23 10.10 -10.42
CA ILE A 78 21.23 9.32 -11.18
C ILE A 78 20.55 8.31 -12.10
N ALA A 79 19.46 7.66 -11.68
CA ALA A 79 18.72 6.72 -12.50
C ALA A 79 18.19 7.38 -13.78
N VAL A 80 17.59 8.58 -13.67
CA VAL A 80 17.14 9.37 -14.83
C VAL A 80 18.32 9.81 -15.69
N ALA A 81 19.38 10.35 -15.07
CA ALA A 81 20.57 10.82 -15.77
C ALA A 81 21.24 9.71 -16.59
N LEU A 82 21.46 8.56 -15.95
CA LEU A 82 22.07 7.38 -16.55
C LEU A 82 21.18 6.83 -17.67
N GLY A 83 19.88 6.71 -17.44
CA GLY A 83 18.93 6.23 -18.44
C GLY A 83 18.90 7.12 -19.68
N CYS A 84 18.83 8.43 -19.51
CA CYS A 84 18.94 9.41 -20.60
C CYS A 84 20.28 9.30 -21.33
N PHE A 85 21.40 9.20 -20.60
CA PHE A 85 22.74 9.13 -21.18
C PHE A 85 22.94 7.85 -22.01
N VAL A 86 22.57 6.69 -21.49
CA VAL A 86 22.68 5.40 -22.18
C VAL A 86 21.83 5.41 -23.46
N ALA A 87 20.59 5.88 -23.36
CA ALA A 87 19.67 5.92 -24.49
C ALA A 87 20.08 6.96 -25.55
N TYR A 88 20.58 8.12 -25.14
CA TYR A 88 21.15 9.12 -26.04
C TYR A 88 22.36 8.56 -26.79
N SER A 89 23.27 7.89 -26.07
CA SER A 89 24.47 7.28 -26.64
C SER A 89 24.12 6.17 -27.64
N TRP A 90 23.14 5.33 -27.30
CA TRP A 90 22.61 4.29 -28.19
C TRP A 90 21.99 4.88 -29.46
N ALA A 91 21.05 5.82 -29.32
CA ALA A 91 20.35 6.41 -30.45
C ALA A 91 21.30 7.19 -31.36
N ARG A 92 22.26 7.93 -30.79
CA ARG A 92 23.28 8.66 -31.56
C ARG A 92 24.29 7.72 -32.24
N GLY A 93 24.72 6.66 -31.56
CA GLY A 93 25.69 5.71 -32.11
C GLY A 93 25.11 4.81 -33.21
N THR A 94 23.83 4.47 -33.12
CA THR A 94 23.13 3.65 -34.13
C THR A 94 22.58 4.51 -35.27
N GLY A 95 22.19 5.75 -34.99
CA GLY A 95 21.80 6.76 -35.98
C GLY A 95 20.68 6.28 -36.90
N SER A 96 20.82 6.58 -38.20
CA SER A 96 19.82 6.22 -39.21
C SER A 96 19.60 4.72 -39.37
N ARG A 97 20.53 3.85 -38.92
CA ARG A 97 20.37 2.39 -39.02
C ARG A 97 19.16 1.87 -38.23
N LEU A 98 18.83 2.53 -37.11
CA LEU A 98 17.67 2.19 -36.27
C LEU A 98 16.58 3.29 -36.31
N GLY A 99 16.60 4.14 -37.34
CA GLY A 99 15.58 5.18 -37.53
C GLY A 99 15.77 6.45 -36.70
N PHE A 100 16.95 6.64 -36.10
CA PHE A 100 17.33 7.88 -35.38
C PHE A 100 18.09 8.83 -36.31
N ASP A 101 17.44 9.23 -37.41
CA ASP A 101 17.97 10.09 -38.46
C ASP A 101 17.90 11.60 -38.14
N HIS A 102 17.06 11.99 -37.17
CA HIS A 102 16.90 13.37 -36.73
C HIS A 102 17.22 13.55 -35.24
N PRO A 103 17.85 14.68 -34.83
CA PRO A 103 18.13 14.97 -33.41
C PRO A 103 16.89 14.88 -32.52
N ASP A 104 15.72 15.30 -33.01
CA ASP A 104 14.47 15.25 -32.24
C ASP A 104 14.05 13.82 -31.88
N LYS A 105 14.29 12.85 -32.78
CA LYS A 105 14.05 11.42 -32.50
C LYS A 105 15.03 10.91 -31.45
N VAL A 106 16.30 11.29 -31.55
CA VAL A 106 17.34 10.93 -30.57
C VAL A 106 16.99 11.46 -29.18
N HIS A 107 16.63 12.75 -29.07
CA HIS A 107 16.27 13.37 -27.81
C HIS A 107 14.99 12.77 -27.22
N SER A 108 13.96 12.57 -28.04
CA SER A 108 12.69 11.99 -27.59
C SER A 108 12.85 10.55 -27.12
N PHE A 109 13.65 9.76 -27.85
CA PHE A 109 14.01 8.41 -27.44
C PHE A 109 14.77 8.43 -26.11
N ALA A 110 15.80 9.27 -25.98
CA ALA A 110 16.61 9.36 -24.77
C ALA A 110 15.78 9.72 -23.53
N VAL A 111 14.93 10.74 -23.65
CA VAL A 111 14.05 11.21 -22.58
C VAL A 111 13.03 10.14 -22.19
N CYS A 112 12.43 9.44 -23.15
CA CYS A 112 11.43 8.40 -22.86
C CYS A 112 12.03 7.13 -22.24
N ILE A 113 13.27 6.78 -22.57
CA ILE A 113 13.96 5.65 -21.94
C ILE A 113 14.48 6.02 -20.54
N GLY A 114 14.97 7.25 -20.38
CA GLY A 114 15.49 7.74 -19.10
C GLY A 114 14.42 7.96 -18.03
N ILE A 115 13.24 8.43 -18.43
CA ILE A 115 12.14 8.69 -17.50
C ILE A 115 11.20 7.48 -17.47
N PHE A 116 11.20 6.78 -16.34
CA PHE A 116 10.38 5.60 -16.09
C PHE A 116 9.16 5.90 -15.23
N ASN A 117 8.21 4.97 -15.15
CA ASN A 117 7.09 5.10 -14.25
C ASN A 117 7.59 5.03 -12.80
N TYR A 118 7.73 6.18 -12.14
CA TYR A 118 8.28 6.28 -10.78
C TYR A 118 7.23 6.47 -9.69
N GLY A 119 6.00 6.83 -10.07
CA GLY A 119 4.91 7.08 -9.14
C GLY A 119 3.88 5.96 -9.14
N PHE A 120 3.02 5.94 -10.15
CA PHE A 120 1.72 5.32 -9.99
C PHE A 120 1.65 3.79 -10.06
N ILE A 121 2.52 3.13 -10.84
CA ILE A 121 2.67 1.67 -10.80
C ILE A 121 3.53 1.22 -9.61
N PRO A 122 4.69 1.83 -9.31
CA PRO A 122 5.54 1.35 -8.23
C PRO A 122 4.99 1.63 -6.83
N ILE A 123 4.17 2.67 -6.62
CA ILE A 123 3.55 2.98 -5.31
C ILE A 123 2.75 1.79 -4.74
N PRO A 124 1.73 1.24 -5.44
CA PRO A 124 0.99 0.10 -4.90
C PRO A 124 1.89 -1.13 -4.77
N LEU A 125 2.82 -1.37 -5.72
CA LEU A 125 3.71 -2.52 -5.64
C LEU A 125 4.65 -2.46 -4.43
N ILE A 126 5.25 -1.30 -4.12
CA ILE A 126 6.14 -1.18 -2.97
C ILE A 126 5.37 -1.28 -1.66
N GLN A 127 4.16 -0.72 -1.60
CA GLN A 127 3.32 -0.78 -0.41
C GLN A 127 2.97 -2.24 -0.09
N GLU A 128 2.51 -2.99 -1.08
CA GLU A 128 2.06 -4.37 -0.89
C GLU A 128 3.22 -5.36 -0.69
N ILE A 129 4.38 -5.11 -1.30
CA ILE A 129 5.53 -6.04 -1.24
C ILE A 129 6.44 -5.75 -0.05
N PHE A 130 6.65 -4.48 0.32
CA PHE A 130 7.68 -4.09 1.30
C PHE A 130 7.15 -3.18 2.43
N GLY A 131 5.92 -2.70 2.33
CA GLY A 131 5.26 -1.92 3.38
C GLY A 131 5.65 -0.44 3.41
N GLU A 132 5.23 0.21 4.49
CA GLU A 132 5.22 1.67 4.60
C GLU A 132 6.62 2.28 4.71
N ARG A 133 7.57 1.58 5.35
CA ARG A 133 8.96 2.04 5.46
C ARG A 133 9.58 2.28 4.07
N ALA A 134 9.49 1.28 3.20
CA ALA A 134 9.97 1.36 1.83
C ALA A 134 9.21 2.42 1.01
N LEU A 135 7.90 2.50 1.21
CA LEU A 135 7.04 3.48 0.53
C LEU A 135 7.43 4.92 0.85
N GLY A 136 7.76 5.24 2.10
CA GLY A 136 8.27 6.57 2.49
C GLY A 136 9.54 6.92 1.71
N VAL A 137 10.49 5.99 1.65
CA VAL A 137 11.75 6.14 0.92
C VAL A 137 11.52 6.29 -0.59
N LEU A 138 10.52 5.62 -1.16
CA LEU A 138 10.10 5.80 -2.56
C LEU A 138 9.67 7.24 -2.85
N PHE A 139 8.89 7.87 -1.97
CA PHE A 139 8.46 9.25 -2.21
C PHE A 139 9.65 10.21 -2.21
N LEU A 140 10.63 9.98 -1.35
CA LEU A 140 11.83 10.81 -1.33
C LEU A 140 12.71 10.58 -2.57
N HIS A 141 12.83 9.32 -3.01
CA HIS A 141 13.42 8.97 -4.30
C HIS A 141 12.78 9.74 -5.47
N ASN A 142 11.45 9.89 -5.45
CA ASN A 142 10.71 10.56 -6.51
C ASN A 142 11.05 12.06 -6.62
N VAL A 143 11.48 12.72 -5.55
CA VAL A 143 12.00 14.10 -5.62
C VAL A 143 13.25 14.16 -6.49
N GLY A 144 14.12 13.15 -6.38
CA GLY A 144 15.31 13.00 -7.23
C GLY A 144 14.96 12.79 -8.70
N VAL A 145 13.94 11.96 -8.95
CA VAL A 145 13.42 11.73 -10.31
C VAL A 145 12.85 13.03 -10.90
N GLU A 146 12.05 13.78 -10.16
CA GLU A 146 11.53 15.10 -10.58
C GLU A 146 12.68 16.07 -10.92
N LEU A 147 13.72 16.12 -10.08
CA LEU A 147 14.91 16.92 -10.36
C LEU A 147 15.55 16.48 -11.69
N GLY A 148 15.72 15.18 -11.93
CA GLY A 148 16.26 14.64 -13.18
C GLY A 148 15.39 14.97 -14.40
N ILE A 149 14.07 14.89 -14.26
CA ILE A 149 13.11 15.24 -15.32
C ILE A 149 13.26 16.72 -15.70
N TRP A 150 13.14 17.62 -14.72
CA TRP A 150 13.09 19.07 -14.97
C TRP A 150 14.45 19.70 -15.30
N THR A 151 15.54 18.99 -15.05
CA THR A 151 16.89 19.43 -15.44
C THR A 151 17.39 18.72 -16.70
N ILE A 152 17.55 17.40 -16.67
CA ILE A 152 18.11 16.60 -17.77
C ILE A 152 17.04 16.33 -18.82
N GLY A 153 15.89 15.80 -18.43
CA GLY A 153 14.82 15.42 -19.36
C GLY A 153 14.35 16.59 -20.24
N VAL A 154 13.98 17.70 -19.59
CA VAL A 154 13.57 18.92 -20.31
C VAL A 154 14.70 19.51 -21.11
N SER A 155 15.93 19.58 -20.59
CA SER A 155 17.03 20.16 -21.36
C SER A 155 17.39 19.37 -22.61
N LEU A 156 17.27 18.04 -22.60
CA LEU A 156 17.39 17.24 -23.82
C LEU A 156 16.28 17.56 -24.83
N ALA A 157 15.05 17.77 -24.38
CA ALA A 157 13.93 18.11 -25.26
C ALA A 157 14.04 19.54 -25.83
N SER A 158 14.33 20.54 -24.99
CA SER A 158 14.37 21.95 -25.36
C SER A 158 15.73 22.48 -25.82
N GLY A 159 16.76 21.63 -25.89
CA GLY A 159 18.13 22.03 -26.26
C GLY A 159 18.86 22.87 -25.20
N GLY A 160 18.40 22.86 -23.95
CA GLY A 160 18.99 23.61 -22.84
C GLY A 160 18.05 23.77 -21.63
N LEU A 161 18.58 24.19 -20.48
CA LEU A 161 17.80 24.38 -19.26
C LEU A 161 16.78 25.51 -19.41
N THR A 162 15.52 25.21 -19.14
CA THR A 162 14.43 26.21 -19.18
C THR A 162 14.48 27.15 -17.98
N LYS A 163 14.14 28.43 -18.19
CA LYS A 163 14.04 29.42 -17.11
C LYS A 163 12.96 29.00 -16.11
N GLY A 164 13.31 28.97 -14.82
CA GLY A 164 12.35 28.65 -13.75
C GLY A 164 12.07 27.16 -13.56
N TRP A 165 12.91 26.26 -14.09
CA TRP A 165 12.80 24.80 -13.92
C TRP A 165 12.54 24.36 -12.47
N TRP A 166 13.15 25.04 -11.50
CA TRP A 166 13.03 24.74 -10.07
C TRP A 166 11.59 24.85 -9.55
N LYS A 167 10.75 25.68 -10.19
CA LYS A 167 9.33 25.81 -9.82
C LYS A 167 8.53 24.54 -10.12
N ASN A 168 8.97 23.77 -11.11
CA ASN A 168 8.32 22.51 -11.47
C ASN A 168 8.78 21.36 -10.57
N VAL A 169 10.03 21.45 -10.08
CA VAL A 169 10.53 20.53 -9.04
C VAL A 169 9.81 20.77 -7.72
N LEU A 170 9.59 22.04 -7.33
CA LEU A 170 8.83 22.43 -6.14
C LEU A 170 7.30 22.37 -6.38
N ASN A 171 6.81 21.18 -6.69
CA ASN A 171 5.39 20.86 -6.85
C ASN A 171 4.74 20.44 -5.51
N PRO A 172 3.39 20.33 -5.41
CA PRO A 172 2.74 19.98 -4.15
C PRO A 172 3.24 18.68 -3.50
N PRO A 173 3.41 17.55 -4.22
CA PRO A 173 4.02 16.35 -3.64
C PRO A 173 5.41 16.57 -3.03
N SER A 174 6.29 17.28 -3.74
CA SER A 174 7.64 17.58 -3.26
C SER A 174 7.64 18.48 -2.01
N LEU A 175 6.76 19.47 -1.97
CA LEU A 175 6.61 20.38 -0.83
C LEU A 175 6.06 19.64 0.38
N THR A 176 5.13 18.71 0.17
CA THR A 176 4.59 17.90 1.24
C THR A 176 5.64 16.98 1.83
N ILE A 177 6.48 16.33 1.03
CA ILE A 177 7.55 15.50 1.61
C ILE A 177 8.56 16.33 2.40
N MET A 178 8.91 17.54 1.93
CA MET A 178 9.79 18.45 2.68
C MET A 178 9.15 18.86 4.02
N LEU A 179 7.86 19.17 4.01
CA LEU A 179 7.10 19.48 5.22
C LEU A 179 7.03 18.29 6.19
N SER A 180 6.75 17.09 5.68
CA SER A 180 6.67 15.87 6.50
C SER A 180 8.01 15.50 7.12
N LEU A 181 9.11 15.60 6.37
CA LEU A 181 10.46 15.40 6.93
C LEU A 181 10.81 16.46 7.98
N PHE A 182 10.41 17.71 7.76
CA PHE A 182 10.58 18.78 8.75
C PHE A 182 9.82 18.50 10.05
N ILE A 183 8.58 17.98 9.96
CA ILE A 183 7.79 17.57 11.14
C ILE A 183 8.50 16.45 11.91
N ASN A 184 9.05 15.45 11.21
CA ASN A 184 9.79 14.34 11.82
C ASN A 184 11.04 14.84 12.54
N GLU A 185 11.85 15.68 11.90
CA GLU A 185 13.09 16.24 12.48
C GLU A 185 12.82 17.07 13.74
N MET A 186 11.68 17.76 13.82
CA MET A 186 11.29 18.53 14.99
C MET A 186 10.68 17.67 16.11
N GLY A 187 10.53 16.35 15.91
CA GLY A 187 9.85 15.47 16.87
C GLY A 187 8.37 15.82 17.05
N LEU A 188 7.74 16.41 16.03
CA LEU A 188 6.36 16.88 16.07
C LEU A 188 5.36 15.87 15.48
N ALA A 189 5.82 14.68 15.09
CA ALA A 189 4.96 13.65 14.49
C ALA A 189 3.78 13.29 15.41
N ASP A 190 4.05 13.05 16.70
CA ASP A 190 3.02 12.72 17.70
C ASP A 190 2.15 13.94 18.11
N GLN A 191 2.55 15.14 17.71
CA GLN A 191 1.83 16.39 18.00
C GLN A 191 0.90 16.81 16.86
N VAL A 192 0.86 16.06 15.75
CA VAL A 192 -0.07 16.34 14.66
C VAL A 192 -1.49 16.13 15.17
N PRO A 193 -2.38 17.15 15.10
CA PRO A 193 -3.74 17.01 15.60
C PRO A 193 -4.50 15.89 14.88
N GLU A 194 -5.25 15.09 15.64
CA GLU A 194 -5.97 13.92 15.12
C GLU A 194 -6.87 14.26 13.92
N PHE A 195 -7.56 15.41 13.97
CA PHE A 195 -8.38 15.92 12.87
C PHE A 195 -7.61 16.05 11.53
N VAL A 196 -6.34 16.47 11.57
CA VAL A 196 -5.49 16.56 10.37
C VAL A 196 -5.18 15.17 9.83
N THR A 197 -4.83 14.23 10.71
CA THR A 197 -4.56 12.83 10.37
C THR A 197 -5.81 12.17 9.77
N GLN A 198 -6.99 12.41 10.32
CA GLN A 198 -8.26 11.88 9.80
C GLN A 198 -8.58 12.42 8.40
N ILE A 199 -8.50 13.74 8.18
CA ILE A 199 -8.77 14.33 6.85
C ILE A 199 -7.78 13.82 5.81
N THR A 200 -6.49 13.83 6.15
CA THR A 200 -5.45 13.38 5.23
C THR A 200 -5.60 11.89 4.94
N GLY A 201 -5.97 11.06 5.93
CA GLY A 201 -6.28 9.64 5.76
C GLY A 201 -7.43 9.36 4.79
N ILE A 202 -8.55 10.08 4.94
CA ILE A 202 -9.71 9.93 4.04
C ILE A 202 -9.30 10.26 2.59
N LEU A 203 -8.63 11.39 2.36
CA LEU A 203 -8.19 11.79 1.02
C LEU A 203 -7.11 10.86 0.45
N ALA A 204 -6.19 10.40 1.31
CA ALA A 204 -5.12 9.48 0.97
C ALA A 204 -5.66 8.13 0.44
N SER A 205 -6.73 7.61 1.05
CA SER A 205 -7.34 6.33 0.65
C SER A 205 -7.83 6.30 -0.81
N ALA A 206 -8.20 7.46 -1.37
CA ALA A 206 -8.64 7.58 -2.75
C ALA A 206 -7.48 7.73 -3.75
N ALA A 207 -6.25 8.03 -3.30
CA ALA A 207 -5.14 8.40 -4.17
C ALA A 207 -4.73 7.27 -5.12
N ILE A 208 -4.48 6.07 -4.60
CA ILE A 208 -4.04 4.91 -5.40
C ILE A 208 -5.14 4.48 -6.38
N PRO A 209 -6.38 4.15 -5.95
CA PRO A 209 -7.40 3.64 -6.86
C PRO A 209 -7.73 4.61 -8.00
N MET A 210 -7.89 5.91 -7.67
CA MET A 210 -8.20 6.93 -8.67
C MET A 210 -7.11 7.06 -9.73
N MET A 211 -5.84 7.10 -9.31
CA MET A 211 -4.73 7.27 -10.25
C MET A 211 -4.52 6.02 -11.10
N MET A 212 -4.72 4.82 -10.56
CA MET A 212 -4.62 3.58 -11.32
C MET A 212 -5.72 3.45 -12.38
N LEU A 213 -6.96 3.82 -12.05
CA LEU A 213 -8.05 3.89 -13.01
C LEU A 213 -7.76 4.88 -14.14
N LEU A 214 -7.30 6.09 -13.79
CA LEU A 214 -6.92 7.10 -14.79
C LEU A 214 -5.81 6.59 -15.71
N ILE A 215 -4.81 5.91 -15.18
CA ILE A 215 -3.71 5.36 -15.98
C ILE A 215 -4.20 4.27 -16.92
N GLY A 216 -5.05 3.38 -16.42
CA GLY A 216 -5.75 2.40 -17.24
C GLY A 216 -6.49 3.04 -18.41
N ALA A 217 -7.24 4.10 -18.13
CA ALA A 217 -7.95 4.89 -19.14
C ALA A 217 -7.00 5.52 -20.17
N THR A 218 -5.87 6.08 -19.74
CA THR A 218 -4.86 6.64 -20.66
C THR A 218 -4.12 5.58 -21.47
N PHE A 219 -3.94 4.37 -20.93
CA PHE A 219 -3.33 3.27 -21.67
C PHE A 219 -4.24 2.72 -22.75
N TYR A 220 -5.55 2.66 -22.49
CA TYR A 220 -6.53 2.31 -23.52
C TYR A 220 -6.43 3.26 -24.73
N ASP A 221 -6.32 4.57 -24.49
CA ASP A 221 -6.14 5.54 -25.57
C ASP A 221 -4.82 5.33 -26.33
N GLN A 222 -3.73 5.01 -25.64
CA GLN A 222 -2.44 4.77 -26.28
C GLN A 222 -2.44 3.49 -27.14
N ILE A 223 -3.14 2.44 -26.73
CA ILE A 223 -3.18 1.18 -27.47
C ILE A 223 -4.13 1.25 -28.66
N PHE A 224 -5.34 1.77 -28.44
CA PHE A 224 -6.43 1.66 -29.42
C PHE A 224 -6.68 2.93 -30.22
N HIS A 225 -6.20 4.08 -29.75
CA HIS A 225 -6.45 5.39 -30.37
C HIS A 225 -5.18 6.20 -30.62
N ALA A 226 -4.01 5.56 -30.53
CA ALA A 226 -2.77 6.17 -30.94
C ALA A 226 -2.80 6.45 -32.46
N ASP A 227 -2.86 7.73 -32.82
CA ASP A 227 -2.65 8.16 -34.20
C ASP A 227 -1.16 8.08 -34.54
N VAL A 228 -0.71 6.88 -34.87
CA VAL A 228 0.60 6.65 -35.49
C VAL A 228 0.42 6.83 -36.99
N GLN A 229 0.29 8.07 -37.46
CA GLN A 229 0.29 8.37 -38.91
C GLN A 229 1.43 7.61 -39.59
N ASP A 230 1.09 6.88 -40.66
CA ASP A 230 2.02 6.08 -41.46
C ASP A 230 3.20 6.94 -41.93
N ASP A 231 4.36 6.67 -41.35
CA ASP A 231 5.65 7.04 -41.92
C ASP A 231 6.20 5.79 -42.60
N ASN A 232 6.78 5.94 -43.80
CA ASN A 232 7.42 4.85 -44.54
C ASN A 232 8.63 4.24 -43.80
N SER A 233 9.05 4.82 -42.66
CA SER A 233 10.09 4.26 -41.80
C SER A 233 9.58 3.10 -40.93
N SER A 234 10.31 1.98 -40.93
CA SER A 234 10.01 0.84 -40.06
C SER A 234 10.07 1.26 -38.58
N ALA A 235 8.97 1.08 -37.85
CA ALA A 235 8.87 1.41 -36.43
C ALA A 235 9.55 0.38 -35.49
N TRP A 236 9.81 -0.82 -36.00
CA TRP A 236 10.35 -1.96 -35.25
C TRP A 236 11.70 -1.70 -34.57
N PRO A 237 12.68 -1.03 -35.19
CA PRO A 237 13.95 -0.71 -34.53
C PRO A 237 13.78 0.12 -33.25
N THR A 238 12.85 1.08 -33.23
CA THR A 238 12.55 1.89 -32.05
C THR A 238 11.92 1.04 -30.95
N TYR A 239 10.94 0.18 -31.29
CA TYR A 239 10.30 -0.73 -30.33
C TYR A 239 11.31 -1.70 -29.70
N ILE A 240 12.13 -2.36 -30.52
CA ILE A 240 13.14 -3.32 -30.06
C ILE A 240 14.19 -2.60 -29.19
N SER A 241 14.68 -1.44 -29.62
CA SER A 241 15.64 -0.65 -28.84
C SER A 241 15.03 -0.23 -27.50
N ALA A 242 13.74 0.13 -27.47
CA ALA A 242 13.06 0.51 -26.24
C ALA A 242 13.00 -0.64 -25.24
N VAL A 243 12.59 -1.83 -25.68
CA VAL A 243 12.55 -3.03 -24.84
C VAL A 243 13.94 -3.42 -24.36
N MET A 244 14.93 -3.46 -25.26
CA MET A 244 16.31 -3.82 -24.92
C MET A 244 16.94 -2.88 -23.90
N LEU A 245 16.77 -1.57 -24.05
CA LEU A 245 17.37 -0.63 -23.12
C LEU A 245 16.58 -0.52 -21.81
N ARG A 246 15.25 -0.32 -21.89
CA ARG A 246 14.41 -0.03 -20.72
C ARG A 246 14.04 -1.25 -19.90
N LEU A 247 13.81 -2.40 -20.55
CA LEU A 247 13.32 -3.61 -19.88
C LEU A 247 14.39 -4.71 -19.77
N LEU A 248 15.63 -4.47 -20.21
CA LEU A 248 16.73 -5.43 -20.04
C LEU A 248 17.99 -4.74 -19.50
N LEU A 249 18.59 -3.81 -20.25
CA LEU A 249 19.87 -3.20 -19.86
C LEU A 249 19.76 -2.34 -18.58
N LEU A 250 18.83 -1.38 -18.52
CA LEU A 250 18.70 -0.47 -17.37
C LEU A 250 18.31 -1.21 -16.07
N PRO A 251 17.39 -2.18 -16.06
CA PRO A 251 17.12 -2.98 -14.86
C PRO A 251 18.40 -3.66 -14.33
N ILE A 252 19.20 -4.28 -15.21
CA ILE A 252 20.48 -4.89 -14.82
C ILE A 252 21.42 -3.86 -14.21
N LEU A 253 21.58 -2.70 -14.85
CA LEU A 253 22.47 -1.64 -14.34
C LEU A 253 22.02 -1.10 -12.98
N PHE A 254 20.72 -0.90 -12.78
CA PHE A 254 20.17 -0.41 -11.51
C PHE A 254 20.33 -1.44 -10.40
N LEU A 255 20.06 -2.72 -10.67
CA LEU A 255 20.23 -3.79 -9.68
C LEU A 255 21.70 -4.04 -9.34
N LEU A 256 22.60 -4.01 -10.33
CA LEU A 256 24.05 -4.11 -10.08
C LEU A 256 24.57 -2.93 -9.26
N ALA A 257 24.11 -1.71 -9.54
CA ALA A 257 24.45 -0.56 -8.72
C ALA A 257 23.96 -0.73 -7.26
N ALA A 258 22.76 -1.30 -7.07
CA ALA A 258 22.18 -1.52 -5.74
C ALA A 258 22.89 -2.64 -4.97
N LEU A 259 23.48 -3.60 -5.69
CA LEU A 259 24.32 -4.66 -5.13
C LEU A 259 25.69 -4.12 -4.67
N CYS A 260 26.30 -3.25 -5.48
CA CYS A 260 27.67 -2.78 -5.28
C CYS A 260 27.78 -1.58 -4.33
N LEU A 261 26.74 -0.76 -4.23
CA LEU A 261 26.76 0.46 -3.43
C LEU A 261 26.25 0.20 -2.00
N PRO A 262 26.83 0.85 -0.98
CA PRO A 262 26.39 0.74 0.41
C PRO A 262 25.14 1.61 0.63
N ILE A 263 24.00 1.14 0.14
CA ILE A 263 22.68 1.78 0.33
C ILE A 263 21.86 1.04 1.39
N SER A 264 20.92 1.75 2.01
CA SER A 264 20.00 1.22 3.03
C SER A 264 19.10 0.11 2.48
N LEU A 265 18.50 -0.65 3.39
CA LEU A 265 17.60 -1.74 3.04
C LEU A 265 16.38 -1.22 2.25
N GLU A 266 15.77 -0.14 2.73
CA GLU A 266 14.60 0.46 2.09
C GLU A 266 14.94 0.99 0.69
N LEU A 267 16.13 1.56 0.49
CA LEU A 267 16.54 2.02 -0.84
C LEU A 267 16.82 0.86 -1.80
N LYS A 268 17.30 -0.30 -1.31
CA LYS A 268 17.40 -1.52 -2.13
C LYS A 268 16.02 -2.01 -2.57
N GLN A 269 15.03 -1.96 -1.68
CA GLN A 269 13.65 -2.31 -2.00
C GLN A 269 13.07 -1.36 -3.06
N VAL A 270 13.27 -0.05 -2.91
CA VAL A 270 12.89 0.95 -3.92
C VAL A 270 13.59 0.67 -5.26
N ALA A 271 14.90 0.39 -5.25
CA ALA A 271 15.66 0.10 -6.46
C ALA A 271 15.16 -1.17 -7.18
N ALA A 272 14.79 -2.22 -6.43
CA ALA A 272 14.23 -3.46 -6.97
C ALA A 272 12.92 -3.21 -7.73
N ILE A 273 12.02 -2.41 -7.16
CA ILE A 273 10.75 -2.05 -7.80
C ILE A 273 11.00 -1.13 -9.00
N GLN A 274 11.81 -0.07 -8.85
CA GLN A 274 12.04 0.93 -9.90
C GLN A 274 12.79 0.37 -11.12
N ALA A 275 13.66 -0.62 -10.93
CA ALA A 275 14.31 -1.35 -12.01
C ALA A 275 13.30 -2.03 -12.93
N ALA A 276 12.19 -2.53 -12.40
CA ALA A 276 11.15 -3.22 -13.17
C ALA A 276 10.24 -2.27 -13.98
N MET A 277 10.28 -0.97 -13.72
CA MET A 277 9.27 -0.04 -14.24
C MET A 277 9.45 0.27 -15.73
N PRO A 278 8.36 0.31 -16.52
CA PRO A 278 8.39 0.71 -17.93
C PRO A 278 8.60 2.23 -18.07
N ALA A 279 8.67 2.72 -19.30
CA ALA A 279 8.75 4.17 -19.54
C ALA A 279 7.50 4.89 -19.00
N ALA A 280 7.68 6.12 -18.51
CA ALA A 280 6.55 6.95 -18.12
C ALA A 280 5.77 7.45 -19.34
N VAL A 281 4.49 7.78 -19.14
CA VAL A 281 3.65 8.43 -20.17
C VAL A 281 3.97 9.92 -20.31
N PHE A 282 4.35 10.58 -19.21
CA PHE A 282 4.61 12.02 -19.14
C PHE A 282 5.59 12.56 -20.22
N PRO A 283 6.71 11.88 -20.55
CA PRO A 283 7.60 12.24 -21.67
C PRO A 283 6.92 12.49 -23.02
N ILE A 284 5.78 11.85 -23.32
CA ILE A 284 5.01 12.12 -24.55
C ILE A 284 4.51 13.57 -24.56
N VAL A 285 4.06 14.07 -23.42
CA VAL A 285 3.60 15.46 -23.28
C VAL A 285 4.79 16.41 -23.37
N LEU A 286 5.91 16.05 -22.77
CA LEU A 286 7.13 16.87 -22.77
C LEU A 286 7.66 17.08 -24.20
N THR A 287 7.75 16.02 -24.99
CA THR A 287 8.21 16.07 -26.39
C THR A 287 7.26 16.86 -27.30
N LYS A 288 5.95 16.84 -27.03
CA LYS A 288 4.97 17.71 -27.72
C LYS A 288 5.14 19.18 -27.38
N HIS A 289 5.49 19.52 -26.15
CA HIS A 289 5.52 20.91 -25.68
C HIS A 289 6.89 21.59 -25.87
N TYR A 290 7.99 20.86 -25.71
CA TYR A 290 9.35 21.44 -25.63
C TYR A 290 10.19 21.23 -26.90
N GLY A 291 9.63 20.63 -27.94
CA GLY A 291 10.37 20.20 -29.13
C GLY A 291 10.82 18.75 -28.98
N GLY A 292 10.65 17.97 -30.06
CA GLY A 292 10.85 16.52 -30.05
C GLY A 292 9.98 15.84 -31.11
N ASP A 293 10.06 14.52 -31.16
CA ASP A 293 9.24 13.64 -31.99
C ASP A 293 8.28 12.82 -31.09
N PRO A 294 7.02 13.28 -30.94
CA PRO A 294 6.01 12.59 -30.14
C PRO A 294 5.74 11.16 -30.62
N ARG A 295 6.00 10.86 -31.89
CA ARG A 295 5.83 9.51 -32.46
C ARG A 295 6.83 8.54 -31.86
N THR A 296 8.11 8.90 -31.82
CA THR A 296 9.16 8.12 -31.15
C THR A 296 8.83 7.94 -29.66
N ALA A 297 8.37 8.99 -28.99
CA ALA A 297 7.98 8.91 -27.59
C ALA A 297 6.84 7.90 -27.37
N LEU A 298 5.78 7.99 -28.16
CA LEU A 298 4.65 7.06 -28.12
C LEU A 298 5.09 5.61 -28.41
N ARG A 299 5.99 5.41 -29.38
CA ARG A 299 6.54 4.07 -29.70
C ARG A 299 7.26 3.44 -28.50
N VAL A 300 8.10 4.22 -27.81
CA VAL A 300 8.85 3.75 -26.62
C VAL A 300 7.90 3.38 -25.49
N VAL A 301 6.93 4.25 -25.18
CA VAL A 301 5.98 4.02 -24.09
C VAL A 301 5.11 2.80 -24.38
N MET A 302 4.61 2.67 -25.60
CA MET A 302 3.81 1.52 -26.04
C MET A 302 4.57 0.20 -25.89
N ALA A 303 5.77 0.10 -26.45
CA ALA A 303 6.53 -1.15 -26.39
C ALA A 303 6.93 -1.52 -24.96
N SER A 304 7.42 -0.54 -24.17
CA SER A 304 7.83 -0.81 -22.79
C SER A 304 6.66 -1.15 -21.88
N THR A 305 5.46 -0.59 -22.11
CA THR A 305 4.28 -0.90 -21.31
C THR A 305 3.75 -2.30 -21.62
N VAL A 306 3.54 -2.62 -22.91
CA VAL A 306 2.98 -3.93 -23.31
C VAL A 306 3.87 -5.08 -22.87
N VAL A 307 5.18 -4.97 -23.11
CA VAL A 307 6.15 -5.98 -22.66
C VAL A 307 6.33 -5.91 -21.14
N GLY A 308 6.20 -4.71 -20.57
CA GLY A 308 6.23 -4.43 -19.13
C GLY A 308 5.28 -5.30 -18.31
N PHE A 309 4.06 -5.55 -18.79
CA PHE A 309 3.09 -6.42 -18.09
C PHE A 309 3.68 -7.80 -17.75
N VAL A 310 4.52 -8.34 -18.63
CA VAL A 310 5.17 -9.64 -18.42
C VAL A 310 6.49 -9.48 -17.67
N THR A 311 7.27 -8.44 -17.98
CA THR A 311 8.62 -8.29 -17.41
C THR A 311 8.64 -7.73 -15.99
N ILE A 312 7.63 -6.95 -15.57
CA ILE A 312 7.56 -6.36 -14.22
C ILE A 312 7.67 -7.43 -13.12
N PRO A 313 6.80 -8.47 -13.06
CA PRO A 313 6.88 -9.44 -11.97
C PRO A 313 8.17 -10.25 -12.01
N ILE A 314 8.73 -10.50 -13.21
CA ILE A 314 10.01 -11.20 -13.40
C ILE A 314 11.17 -10.37 -12.84
N TRP A 315 11.22 -9.07 -13.13
CA TRP A 315 12.27 -8.20 -12.62
C TRP A 315 12.16 -7.93 -11.13
N ILE A 316 10.94 -7.79 -10.60
CA ILE A 316 10.73 -7.66 -9.14
C ILE A 316 11.23 -8.93 -8.44
N SER A 317 10.81 -10.10 -8.92
CA SER A 317 11.27 -11.41 -8.43
C SER A 317 12.79 -11.56 -8.47
N THR A 318 13.40 -11.16 -9.59
CA THR A 318 14.86 -11.22 -9.78
C THR A 318 15.57 -10.22 -8.87
N GLY A 319 15.07 -9.00 -8.77
CA GLY A 319 15.63 -7.94 -7.93
C GLY A 319 15.61 -8.31 -6.44
N ILE A 320 14.51 -8.91 -5.97
CA ILE A 320 14.40 -9.45 -4.61
C ILE A 320 15.47 -10.51 -4.36
N ALA A 321 15.59 -11.49 -5.26
CA ALA A 321 16.57 -12.57 -5.11
C ALA A 321 18.02 -12.08 -5.20
N TRP A 322 18.33 -11.17 -6.12
CA TRP A 322 19.69 -10.64 -6.31
C TRP A 322 20.15 -9.76 -5.16
N LEU A 323 19.24 -8.96 -4.59
CA LEU A 323 19.55 -8.04 -3.50
C LEU A 323 19.41 -8.69 -2.12
N GLY A 324 18.99 -9.97 -2.05
CA GLY A 324 18.82 -10.72 -0.79
C GLY A 324 17.66 -10.18 0.06
N LEU A 325 16.56 -9.79 -0.58
CA LEU A 325 15.42 -9.12 0.07
C LEU A 325 14.30 -10.09 0.48
N GLU A 326 14.48 -11.40 0.33
CA GLU A 326 13.40 -12.39 0.53
C GLU A 326 12.74 -12.32 1.91
N SER A 327 13.50 -12.07 2.97
CA SER A 327 12.97 -11.99 4.34
C SER A 327 12.18 -10.70 4.60
N THR A 328 12.24 -9.74 3.67
CA THR A 328 11.59 -8.43 3.79
C THR A 328 10.34 -8.31 2.94
N VAL A 329 10.10 -9.29 2.06
CA VAL A 329 8.85 -9.39 1.32
C VAL A 329 7.75 -9.64 2.34
N LEU A 330 6.86 -8.67 2.49
CA LEU A 330 5.63 -8.83 3.25
C LEU A 330 5.00 -10.11 2.75
N HIS A 331 4.88 -11.06 3.66
CA HIS A 331 4.00 -12.17 3.40
C HIS A 331 2.64 -11.49 3.37
N GLN A 332 2.05 -11.36 2.17
CA GLN A 332 0.61 -11.21 2.14
C GLN A 332 0.13 -12.34 3.02
N THR A 333 -0.56 -11.99 4.09
CA THR A 333 -1.26 -12.90 4.98
C THR A 333 -2.42 -13.52 4.17
N THR A 334 -2.05 -14.25 3.11
CA THR A 334 -2.70 -15.42 2.54
C THR A 334 -1.91 -16.66 3.01
N GLN A 335 -1.21 -16.55 4.14
CA GLN A 335 -1.47 -17.51 5.20
C GLN A 335 -2.72 -16.92 5.89
N GLU A 336 -3.92 -17.48 5.78
CA GLU A 336 -4.21 -18.85 6.23
C GLU A 336 -3.16 -19.29 7.27
N VAL A 337 -3.01 -18.48 8.31
CA VAL A 337 -3.00 -19.06 9.65
C VAL A 337 -4.47 -19.17 10.04
N THR A 338 -5.26 -19.91 9.24
CA THR A 338 -6.22 -20.81 9.83
C THR A 338 -5.37 -21.83 10.59
N VAL A 339 -4.89 -21.47 11.79
CA VAL A 339 -4.91 -22.51 12.82
C VAL A 339 -6.37 -22.88 12.86
N ALA A 340 -6.72 -24.00 12.25
CA ALA A 340 -8.08 -24.52 12.33
C ALA A 340 -8.48 -24.40 13.81
N PRO A 341 -9.62 -23.77 14.11
CA PRO A 341 -9.95 -23.45 15.48
C PRO A 341 -9.88 -24.72 16.31
N GLN A 342 -9.20 -24.64 17.45
CA GLN A 342 -9.00 -25.81 18.29
C GLN A 342 -10.24 -25.98 19.15
N LEU A 343 -10.79 -27.20 19.18
CA LEU A 343 -11.84 -27.52 20.12
C LEU A 343 -11.22 -27.61 21.52
N GLU A 344 -11.52 -26.64 22.37
CA GLU A 344 -11.04 -26.54 23.73
C GLU A 344 -12.22 -26.65 24.71
N PRO A 345 -12.40 -27.81 25.37
CA PRO A 345 -13.44 -27.98 26.37
C PRO A 345 -13.13 -27.15 27.61
N LEU A 346 -14.08 -26.31 28.00
CA LEU A 346 -14.02 -25.61 29.27
C LEU A 346 -14.57 -26.54 30.38
N GLU A 347 -13.69 -27.08 31.21
CA GLU A 347 -14.05 -28.05 32.27
C GLU A 347 -14.83 -27.42 33.44
N GLN A 348 -14.64 -26.12 33.68
CA GLN A 348 -15.24 -25.39 34.80
C GLN A 348 -15.86 -24.08 34.32
N ALA A 349 -17.03 -23.74 34.87
CA ALA A 349 -17.66 -22.47 34.56
C ALA A 349 -16.78 -21.29 34.99
N ILE A 350 -16.70 -20.27 34.15
CA ILE A 350 -15.99 -19.03 34.44
C ILE A 350 -17.01 -17.97 34.86
N HIS A 351 -16.66 -17.18 35.87
CA HIS A 351 -17.46 -16.03 36.30
C HIS A 351 -16.68 -14.75 36.00
N VAL A 352 -17.33 -13.82 35.32
CA VAL A 352 -16.75 -12.52 34.95
C VAL A 352 -17.58 -11.40 35.56
N ALA A 353 -16.91 -10.44 36.20
CA ALA A 353 -17.53 -9.24 36.72
C ALA A 353 -17.00 -8.00 36.01
N GLY A 354 -17.87 -7.03 35.73
CA GLY A 354 -17.51 -5.84 34.98
C GLY A 354 -18.70 -4.96 34.67
N ILE A 355 -18.65 -4.19 33.59
CA ILE A 355 -19.78 -3.38 33.12
C ILE A 355 -20.30 -3.93 31.79
N SER A 356 -21.61 -3.84 31.57
CA SER A 356 -22.23 -4.38 30.37
C SER A 356 -23.00 -3.33 29.55
N VAL A 357 -23.23 -3.66 28.28
CA VAL A 357 -24.14 -2.92 27.39
C VAL A 357 -24.92 -3.90 26.50
N ARG A 358 -26.18 -3.57 26.24
CA ARG A 358 -27.02 -4.29 25.27
C ARG A 358 -26.86 -3.67 23.88
N THR A 359 -26.44 -4.46 22.90
CA THR A 359 -26.24 -3.98 21.52
C THR A 359 -26.51 -5.07 20.48
N ASN A 360 -26.25 -4.78 19.21
CA ASN A 360 -26.27 -5.76 18.11
C ASN A 360 -25.27 -5.35 17.02
N ASN A 361 -24.93 -6.29 16.15
CA ASN A 361 -23.95 -6.09 15.08
C ASN A 361 -24.26 -4.89 14.17
N ARG A 362 -25.53 -4.63 13.86
CA ARG A 362 -25.93 -3.47 13.03
C ARG A 362 -25.61 -2.13 13.69
N LYS A 363 -25.83 -2.01 15.02
CA LYS A 363 -25.50 -0.79 15.77
C LYS A 363 -23.99 -0.58 15.85
N GLU A 364 -23.22 -1.66 15.99
CA GLU A 364 -21.75 -1.62 16.11
C GLU A 364 -21.04 -1.30 14.80
N MET A 365 -21.63 -1.63 13.64
CA MET A 365 -21.09 -1.26 12.32
C MET A 365 -21.20 0.23 11.99
N ASN A 366 -21.89 1.02 12.82
CA ASN A 366 -22.06 2.46 12.62
C ASN A 366 -21.31 3.25 13.71
N LEU A 367 -20.44 4.16 13.27
CA LEU A 367 -19.54 4.95 14.13
C LEU A 367 -20.26 5.83 15.16
N GLU A 368 -21.49 6.26 14.90
CA GLU A 368 -22.27 7.10 15.82
C GLU A 368 -23.03 6.25 16.85
N THR A 369 -23.54 5.09 16.42
CA THR A 369 -24.42 4.24 17.25
C THR A 369 -23.70 3.14 18.01
N GLY A 370 -22.45 2.83 17.65
CA GLY A 370 -21.63 1.81 18.31
C GLY A 370 -21.55 2.04 19.83
N GLN A 371 -21.73 0.98 20.59
CA GLN A 371 -21.72 0.97 22.04
C GLN A 371 -20.47 0.30 22.60
N ILE A 372 -19.86 -0.63 21.87
CA ILE A 372 -18.67 -1.35 22.33
C ILE A 372 -17.49 -0.39 22.58
N PRO A 373 -17.11 0.51 21.64
CA PRO A 373 -16.03 1.46 21.91
C PRO A 373 -16.32 2.38 23.11
N LYS A 374 -17.60 2.75 23.30
CA LYS A 374 -18.05 3.57 24.45
C LYS A 374 -17.96 2.79 25.75
N LEU A 375 -18.24 1.49 25.74
CA LEU A 375 -18.08 0.60 26.89
C LEU A 375 -16.61 0.53 27.32
N TYR A 376 -15.68 0.32 26.37
CA TYR A 376 -14.25 0.34 26.66
C TYR A 376 -13.79 1.69 27.20
N GLN A 377 -14.21 2.80 26.58
CA GLN A 377 -13.88 4.13 27.08
C GLN A 377 -14.38 4.36 28.50
N LYS A 378 -15.62 3.94 28.80
CA LYS A 378 -16.22 4.02 30.13
C LYS A 378 -15.48 3.15 31.14
N TYR A 379 -15.09 1.93 30.74
CA TYR A 379 -14.33 1.00 31.58
C TYR A 379 -13.05 1.63 32.13
N GLU A 380 -12.29 2.29 31.25
CA GLU A 380 -11.07 3.01 31.61
C GLU A 380 -11.36 4.27 32.42
N THR A 381 -12.32 5.08 31.98
CA THR A 381 -12.63 6.39 32.59
C THR A 381 -13.12 6.24 34.02
N ASP A 382 -13.98 5.25 34.27
CA ASP A 382 -14.56 4.98 35.58
C ASP A 382 -13.65 4.07 36.44
N ASN A 383 -12.48 3.69 35.92
CA ASN A 383 -11.48 2.84 36.59
C ASN A 383 -12.10 1.56 37.18
N ILE A 384 -12.87 0.85 36.35
CA ILE A 384 -13.66 -0.33 36.77
C ILE A 384 -12.79 -1.42 37.40
N ASP A 385 -11.54 -1.56 36.96
CA ASP A 385 -10.56 -2.48 37.55
C ASP A 385 -10.40 -2.30 39.07
N SER A 386 -10.53 -1.07 39.58
CA SER A 386 -10.41 -0.80 41.02
C SER A 386 -11.61 -1.28 41.86
N LEU A 387 -12.73 -1.58 41.20
CA LEU A 387 -13.96 -2.07 41.85
C LEU A 387 -14.01 -3.60 41.94
N ILE A 388 -13.17 -4.31 41.17
CA ILE A 388 -13.11 -5.77 41.13
C ILE A 388 -12.06 -6.24 42.14
N VAL A 389 -12.52 -6.78 43.27
CA VAL A 389 -11.65 -7.28 44.34
C VAL A 389 -11.15 -8.69 44.01
N ASP A 390 -9.84 -8.90 44.18
CA ASP A 390 -9.15 -10.20 44.00
C ASP A 390 -9.49 -10.94 42.69
N PRO A 391 -9.32 -10.32 41.50
CA PRO A 391 -9.56 -10.99 40.23
C PRO A 391 -8.60 -12.17 40.04
N ILE A 392 -9.15 -13.25 39.48
CA ILE A 392 -8.36 -14.38 39.00
C ILE A 392 -7.70 -13.92 37.69
N GLU A 393 -6.38 -14.10 37.57
CA GLU A 393 -5.61 -13.64 36.41
C GLU A 393 -5.71 -12.11 36.22
N PRO A 394 -5.17 -11.30 37.16
CA PRO A 394 -5.26 -9.83 37.19
C PRO A 394 -4.49 -9.12 36.05
N LYS A 395 -4.10 -9.82 35.01
CA LYS A 395 -3.52 -9.23 33.79
C LYS A 395 -4.34 -9.55 32.55
N GLN A 396 -5.42 -10.32 32.73
CA GLN A 396 -6.33 -10.72 31.67
C GLN A 396 -7.63 -9.94 31.80
N ARG A 397 -7.96 -9.25 30.72
CA ARG A 397 -9.27 -8.63 30.53
C ARG A 397 -10.11 -9.57 29.68
N ILE A 398 -11.37 -9.75 30.06
CA ILE A 398 -12.30 -10.62 29.37
C ILE A 398 -13.47 -9.79 28.86
N ALA A 399 -13.78 -9.94 27.57
CA ALA A 399 -15.02 -9.46 27.00
C ALA A 399 -15.94 -10.65 26.75
N VAL A 400 -17.19 -10.59 27.21
CA VAL A 400 -18.14 -11.69 27.12
C VAL A 400 -19.36 -11.22 26.33
N TYR A 401 -19.74 -11.99 25.33
CA TYR A 401 -20.96 -11.84 24.56
C TYR A 401 -21.94 -12.90 25.04
N ALA A 402 -23.05 -12.48 25.64
CA ALA A 402 -24.02 -13.38 26.25
C ALA A 402 -25.46 -12.88 26.07
N ASP A 403 -26.42 -13.66 26.58
CA ASP A 403 -27.85 -13.34 26.52
C ASP A 403 -28.34 -13.06 25.09
N TYR A 404 -27.84 -13.80 24.10
CA TYR A 404 -28.29 -13.66 22.72
C TYR A 404 -29.80 -13.87 22.63
N GLU A 405 -30.50 -12.97 21.92
CA GLU A 405 -31.94 -13.09 21.77
C GLU A 405 -32.32 -14.26 20.84
N SER A 406 -31.51 -14.52 19.81
CA SER A 406 -31.70 -15.68 18.92
C SER A 406 -30.42 -16.11 18.21
N ASP A 407 -29.78 -15.20 17.49
CA ASP A 407 -28.63 -15.49 16.63
C ASP A 407 -27.64 -14.32 16.54
N GLN A 408 -26.66 -14.44 15.64
CA GLN A 408 -25.63 -13.42 15.39
C GLN A 408 -26.16 -12.05 14.91
N SER A 409 -27.39 -11.97 14.40
CA SER A 409 -28.00 -10.71 13.95
C SER A 409 -28.83 -10.02 15.04
N SER A 410 -29.10 -10.74 16.13
CA SER A 410 -29.99 -10.33 17.22
C SER A 410 -29.29 -9.48 18.28
N GLU A 411 -30.04 -8.97 19.25
CA GLU A 411 -29.43 -8.27 20.38
C GLU A 411 -28.70 -9.23 21.30
N PHE A 412 -27.54 -8.79 21.80
CA PHE A 412 -26.72 -9.49 22.78
C PHE A 412 -26.21 -8.50 23.83
N THR A 413 -25.86 -9.04 24.99
CA THR A 413 -25.19 -8.30 26.06
C THR A 413 -23.69 -8.49 25.88
N MET A 414 -22.95 -7.38 25.78
CA MET A 414 -21.49 -7.42 25.88
C MET A 414 -21.08 -6.92 27.27
N LEU A 415 -20.38 -7.76 28.03
CA LEU A 415 -19.78 -7.41 29.32
C LEU A 415 -18.26 -7.32 29.15
N LEU A 416 -17.67 -6.22 29.61
CA LEU A 416 -16.22 -6.07 29.70
C LEU A 416 -15.79 -6.10 31.16
N GLY A 417 -14.86 -6.98 31.52
CA GLY A 417 -14.53 -7.21 32.92
C GLY A 417 -13.34 -8.13 33.15
N ARG A 418 -13.29 -8.70 34.36
CA ARG A 418 -12.27 -9.65 34.79
C ARG A 418 -12.88 -10.89 35.41
N LYS A 419 -12.11 -11.97 35.36
CA LYS A 419 -12.47 -13.24 35.97
C LYS A 419 -12.45 -13.12 37.50
N ILE A 420 -13.46 -13.68 38.15
CA ILE A 420 -13.63 -13.67 39.60
C ILE A 420 -13.96 -15.07 40.12
N SER A 421 -13.80 -15.27 41.43
CA SER A 421 -14.32 -16.47 42.09
C SER A 421 -15.85 -16.57 41.94
N SER A 422 -16.38 -17.79 41.85
CA SER A 422 -17.84 -18.02 41.82
C SER A 422 -18.54 -17.43 43.05
N GLU A 423 -17.87 -17.43 44.19
CA GLU A 423 -18.36 -16.93 45.49
C GLU A 423 -18.06 -15.45 45.74
N ALA A 424 -17.37 -14.76 44.81
CA ALA A 424 -17.06 -13.34 44.99
C ALA A 424 -18.35 -12.50 44.98
N GLU A 425 -18.50 -11.68 46.02
CA GLU A 425 -19.47 -10.59 46.09
C GLU A 425 -18.97 -9.44 45.21
N ILE A 426 -19.87 -8.84 44.43
CA ILE A 426 -19.56 -7.71 43.56
C ILE A 426 -20.35 -6.47 43.99
N PRO A 427 -19.79 -5.26 43.84
CA PRO A 427 -20.53 -4.02 44.08
C PRO A 427 -21.75 -3.88 43.16
N ASP A 428 -22.78 -3.16 43.61
CA ASP A 428 -24.02 -2.88 42.85
C ASP A 428 -23.78 -2.18 41.49
N GLN A 429 -22.59 -1.61 41.26
CA GLN A 429 -22.23 -0.95 40.00
C GLN A 429 -21.76 -1.93 38.91
N LEU A 430 -21.49 -3.19 39.27
CA LEU A 430 -20.97 -4.19 38.35
C LEU A 430 -22.05 -5.23 38.03
N ASP A 431 -21.97 -5.73 36.82
CA ASP A 431 -22.70 -6.89 36.35
C ASP A 431 -21.85 -8.15 36.51
N LYS A 432 -22.50 -9.33 36.61
CA LYS A 432 -21.85 -10.64 36.65
C LYS A 432 -22.41 -11.53 35.55
N VAL A 433 -21.54 -12.08 34.71
CA VAL A 433 -21.90 -13.08 33.70
C VAL A 433 -21.22 -14.41 34.04
N ARG A 434 -21.95 -15.51 33.81
CA ARG A 434 -21.44 -16.87 33.94
C ARG A 434 -21.25 -17.47 32.55
N ILE A 435 -20.02 -17.83 32.23
CA ILE A 435 -19.67 -18.63 31.06
C ILE A 435 -19.76 -20.10 31.48
N HIS A 436 -20.65 -20.87 30.86
CA HIS A 436 -20.88 -22.26 31.23
C HIS A 436 -19.76 -23.17 30.73
N LYS A 437 -19.55 -24.28 31.43
CA LYS A 437 -18.68 -25.36 30.97
C LYS A 437 -19.27 -25.96 29.68
N GLY A 438 -18.42 -26.31 28.73
CA GLY A 438 -18.88 -26.76 27.41
C GLY A 438 -17.75 -26.81 26.39
N ASN A 439 -18.11 -27.08 25.15
CA ASN A 439 -17.17 -27.09 24.04
C ASN A 439 -17.03 -25.66 23.47
N TYR A 440 -15.77 -25.22 23.31
CA TYR A 440 -15.48 -23.94 22.66
C TYR A 440 -14.52 -24.16 21.50
N LEU A 441 -14.78 -23.47 20.40
CA LEU A 441 -13.79 -23.30 19.35
C LEU A 441 -12.91 -22.10 19.68
N HIS A 442 -11.62 -22.35 19.81
CA HIS A 442 -10.60 -21.36 20.14
C HIS A 442 -9.93 -20.83 18.86
N PHE A 443 -10.06 -19.52 18.65
CA PHE A 443 -9.44 -18.75 17.59
C PHE A 443 -8.39 -17.81 18.21
N VAL A 444 -7.27 -17.61 17.51
CA VAL A 444 -6.19 -16.73 17.96
C VAL A 444 -5.96 -15.66 16.90
N GLY A 445 -6.11 -14.40 17.31
CA GLY A 445 -5.76 -13.24 16.50
C GLY A 445 -4.45 -12.61 16.97
N GLU A 446 -3.53 -12.31 16.06
CA GLU A 446 -2.30 -11.58 16.36
C GLU A 446 -2.13 -10.36 15.42
N GLY A 447 -1.89 -9.18 15.99
CA GLY A 447 -1.72 -7.94 15.25
C GLY A 447 -1.94 -6.69 16.10
N GLU A 448 -2.03 -5.52 15.44
CA GLU A 448 -2.33 -4.26 16.14
C GLU A 448 -3.81 -4.21 16.58
N MET A 449 -4.06 -3.88 17.84
CA MET A 449 -5.43 -3.71 18.36
C MET A 449 -5.97 -2.32 18.01
N PRO A 450 -7.25 -2.18 17.60
CA PRO A 450 -8.30 -3.19 17.56
C PRO A 450 -8.42 -3.94 16.21
N GLN A 451 -7.51 -3.73 15.26
CA GLN A 451 -7.63 -4.32 13.92
C GLN A 451 -7.57 -5.86 13.96
N ALA A 452 -6.68 -6.43 14.75
CA ALA A 452 -6.54 -7.88 14.89
C ALA A 452 -7.82 -8.57 15.37
N VAL A 453 -8.50 -8.02 16.37
CA VAL A 453 -9.79 -8.56 16.85
C VAL A 453 -10.88 -8.46 15.79
N ILE A 454 -10.95 -7.33 15.06
CA ILE A 454 -11.92 -7.15 13.97
C ILE A 454 -11.70 -8.17 12.85
N GLU A 455 -10.45 -8.44 12.49
CA GLU A 455 -10.09 -9.42 11.47
C GLU A 455 -10.42 -10.85 11.94
N THR A 456 -10.09 -11.19 13.18
CA THR A 456 -10.40 -12.51 13.77
C THR A 456 -11.92 -12.77 13.80
N TRP A 457 -12.74 -11.77 14.14
CA TRP A 457 -14.20 -11.93 14.07
C TRP A 457 -14.74 -12.15 12.66
N LYS A 458 -14.14 -11.51 11.65
CA LYS A 458 -14.51 -11.76 10.24
C LYS A 458 -14.17 -13.20 9.84
N GLU A 459 -13.04 -13.73 10.30
CA GLU A 459 -12.65 -15.12 10.08
C GLU A 459 -13.64 -16.08 10.76
N ILE A 460 -14.04 -15.79 11.99
CA ILE A 460 -15.06 -16.57 12.71
C ILE A 460 -16.38 -16.58 11.94
N TRP A 461 -16.86 -15.43 11.46
CA TRP A 461 -18.09 -15.36 10.67
C TRP A 461 -17.97 -16.16 9.37
N SER A 462 -16.85 -16.01 8.65
CA SER A 462 -16.58 -16.79 7.43
C SER A 462 -16.56 -18.30 7.72
N PHE A 463 -15.94 -18.72 8.82
CA PHE A 463 -15.87 -20.11 9.23
C PHE A 463 -17.26 -20.72 9.43
N PHE A 464 -18.17 -20.03 10.11
CA PHE A 464 -19.53 -20.54 10.33
C PHE A 464 -20.50 -20.34 9.15
N GLU A 465 -20.14 -19.49 8.17
CA GLU A 465 -20.86 -19.38 6.89
C GLU A 465 -20.48 -20.51 5.92
N GLU A 466 -19.27 -21.06 6.04
CA GLU A 466 -18.85 -22.27 5.36
C GLU A 466 -19.52 -23.52 5.96
N ASP A 467 -19.67 -24.58 5.16
CA ASP A 467 -20.33 -25.84 5.57
C ASP A 467 -19.46 -26.59 6.60
N THR A 468 -19.56 -26.18 7.87
CA THR A 468 -18.80 -26.75 9.00
C THR A 468 -19.63 -27.75 9.80
N THR A 469 -18.95 -28.67 10.47
CA THR A 469 -19.62 -29.65 11.35
C THR A 469 -19.99 -29.08 12.72
N TYR A 470 -19.66 -27.82 13.02
CA TYR A 470 -19.87 -27.21 14.32
C TYR A 470 -21.03 -26.22 14.27
N THR A 471 -21.95 -26.34 15.22
CA THR A 471 -23.08 -25.41 15.36
C THR A 471 -22.85 -24.55 16.60
N ARG A 472 -22.96 -23.23 16.45
CA ARG A 472 -22.87 -22.29 17.58
C ARG A 472 -24.06 -22.45 18.50
N THR A 473 -23.83 -22.51 19.81
CA THR A 473 -24.92 -22.59 20.80
C THR A 473 -25.50 -21.23 21.15
N PHE A 474 -24.77 -20.14 20.88
CA PHE A 474 -25.12 -18.78 21.29
C PHE A 474 -25.39 -18.64 22.80
N GLU A 475 -24.71 -19.47 23.60
CA GLU A 475 -24.84 -19.42 25.07
C GLU A 475 -24.00 -18.26 25.64
N ALA A 476 -22.68 -18.32 25.43
CA ALA A 476 -21.77 -17.21 25.69
C ALA A 476 -20.50 -17.38 24.86
N ASP A 477 -20.08 -16.34 24.14
CA ASP A 477 -18.78 -16.29 23.48
C ASP A 477 -17.89 -15.30 24.24
N PHE A 478 -16.57 -15.45 24.21
CA PHE A 478 -15.71 -14.53 24.95
C PHE A 478 -14.33 -14.33 24.33
N GLU A 479 -13.75 -13.17 24.61
CA GLU A 479 -12.42 -12.74 24.20
C GLU A 479 -11.54 -12.59 25.44
N ILE A 480 -10.30 -13.02 25.35
CA ILE A 480 -9.27 -12.80 26.37
C ILE A 480 -8.17 -11.91 25.79
N TYR A 481 -7.86 -10.85 26.53
CA TYR A 481 -6.75 -9.93 26.27
C TYR A 481 -5.75 -10.02 27.41
N ASP A 482 -4.53 -10.45 27.14
CA ASP A 482 -3.46 -10.55 28.15
C ASP A 482 -2.47 -9.39 28.00
N GLU A 483 -2.25 -8.63 29.08
CA GLU A 483 -1.26 -7.54 29.11
C GLU A 483 0.16 -8.01 28.77
N ALA A 484 0.50 -9.28 29.01
CA ALA A 484 1.79 -9.84 28.63
C ALA A 484 1.95 -10.02 27.11
N SER A 485 0.84 -10.07 26.36
CA SER A 485 0.80 -10.24 24.91
C SER A 485 -0.15 -9.21 24.27
N PRO A 486 0.20 -7.91 24.29
CA PRO A 486 -0.72 -6.82 23.93
C PRO A 486 -1.18 -6.82 22.46
N LYS A 487 -0.54 -7.62 21.61
CA LYS A 487 -0.88 -7.80 20.19
C LYS A 487 -1.66 -9.08 19.92
N ARG A 488 -2.12 -9.79 20.95
CA ARG A 488 -2.81 -11.06 20.81
C ARG A 488 -4.20 -10.99 21.45
N VAL A 489 -5.16 -11.63 20.81
CA VAL A 489 -6.51 -11.88 21.34
C VAL A 489 -6.85 -13.35 21.16
N ASP A 490 -7.42 -13.95 22.20
CA ASP A 490 -7.90 -15.33 22.17
C ASP A 490 -9.44 -15.29 22.22
N ILE A 491 -10.12 -15.77 21.17
CA ILE A 491 -11.57 -15.73 21.04
C ILE A 491 -12.13 -17.15 21.11
N PHE A 492 -13.10 -17.36 21.99
CA PHE A 492 -13.74 -18.65 22.26
C PHE A 492 -15.20 -18.58 21.87
N ILE A 493 -15.61 -19.47 20.96
CA ILE A 493 -16.98 -19.55 20.44
C ILE A 493 -17.65 -20.82 20.95
N ALA A 494 -18.77 -20.70 21.64
CA ALA A 494 -19.49 -21.86 22.19
C ALA A 494 -20.13 -22.69 21.07
N VAL A 495 -19.88 -24.00 21.08
CA VAL A 495 -20.38 -24.97 20.09
C VAL A 495 -20.97 -26.22 20.75
N GLU A 496 -21.79 -26.98 19.99
CA GLU A 496 -22.46 -28.21 20.45
C GLU A 496 -21.53 -29.36 20.91
#